data_AF-A0A7S6MWM6-F1
#
_entry.id   AF-A0A7S6MWM6-F1
#
_cell.length_a   1.000
_cell.length_b   1.000
_cell.length_c   1.000
_cell.angle_alpha   90.00
_cell.angle_beta   90.00
_cell.angle_gamma   90.00
#
_symmetry.space_group_name_H-M   'P 1'
#
loop_
_entity.id
_entity.type
_entity.pdbx_description
1 polymer ?
#
loop_
_entity_poly.entity_id
_entity_poly.type
_entity_poly.pdbx_seq_one_letter_code
_entity_poly.pdbx_strand_id
1 'polypeptide(L)' 'MIQHTKIPVTEFVPGETYKFSMNGIDLYSATVTKFHGGCWATVRVESCLYEPMSAHYQPGTELDIKVAMYEVTQLPQQV' A
#
# COMPACT_ATOMS: atom_id res chain seq x y z
N MET A 1 13.76 16.15 10.73
CA MET A 1 12.29 16.08 10.92
C MET A 1 11.74 15.28 9.75
N ILE A 2 11.37 14.02 9.97
CA ILE A 2 10.79 13.20 8.89
C ILE A 2 9.32 13.63 8.79
N GLN A 3 9.00 14.42 7.76
CA GLN A 3 7.63 14.79 7.44
C GLN A 3 6.90 13.54 6.95
N HIS A 4 6.08 12.94 7.81
CA HIS A 4 5.08 11.96 7.40
C HIS A 4 3.95 12.73 6.71
N THR A 5 4.18 13.10 5.45
CA THR A 5 3.14 13.68 4.61
C THR A 5 2.09 12.59 4.39
N LYS A 6 0.97 12.66 5.12
CA LYS A 6 -0.21 11.83 4.81
C LYS A 6 -0.67 12.25 3.42
N ILE A 7 -0.33 11.45 2.42
CA ILE A 7 -0.76 11.70 1.05
C ILE A 7 -2.25 11.41 1.01
N PRO A 8 -3.10 12.35 0.56
CA PRO A 8 -4.48 12.03 0.30
C PRO A 8 -4.52 10.88 -0.70
N VAL A 9 -5.25 9.85 -0.31
CA VAL A 9 -5.31 8.52 -0.91
C VAL A 9 -5.85 8.52 -2.37
N THR A 10 -6.06 9.70 -2.93
CA THR A 10 -6.65 9.96 -4.25
C THR A 10 -5.65 9.93 -5.40
N GLU A 11 -4.35 9.89 -5.14
CA GLU A 11 -3.31 9.92 -6.18
C GLU A 11 -2.32 8.78 -5.98
N PHE A 12 -2.69 7.57 -6.41
CA PHE A 12 -1.70 6.52 -6.59
C PHE A 12 -0.95 6.70 -7.89
N VAL A 13 0.38 6.56 -7.80
CA VAL A 13 1.26 6.50 -8.95
C VAL A 13 1.56 5.03 -9.25
N PRO A 14 1.13 4.49 -10.40
CA PRO A 14 1.50 3.14 -10.80
C PRO A 14 3.03 2.99 -10.90
N GLY A 15 3.58 1.93 -10.31
CA GLY A 15 5.02 1.66 -10.24
C GLY A 15 5.69 2.10 -8.94
N GLU A 16 5.01 2.92 -8.12
CA GLU A 16 5.49 3.31 -6.79
C GLU A 16 5.06 2.31 -5.72
N THR A 17 5.90 2.17 -4.69
CA THR A 17 5.63 1.31 -3.54
C THR A 17 5.06 2.10 -2.38
N TYR A 18 3.96 1.59 -1.84
CA TYR A 18 3.24 2.19 -0.74
C TYR A 18 3.17 1.23 0.44
N LYS A 19 3.16 1.80 1.64
CA LYS A 19 2.86 1.08 2.88
C LYS A 19 1.38 1.21 3.18
N PHE A 20 0.73 0.08 3.41
CA PHE A 20 -0.68 -0.02 3.75
C PHE A 20 -0.83 -0.33 5.22
N SER A 21 -1.51 0.57 5.92
CA SER A 21 -1.78 0.47 7.34
C SER A 21 -3.29 0.52 7.59
N MET A 22 -3.79 -0.16 8.61
CA MET A 22 -5.20 -0.17 8.97
C MET A 22 -5.33 -0.06 10.49
N ASN A 23 -6.14 0.87 10.98
CA ASN A 23 -6.28 1.16 12.42
C ASN A 23 -4.92 1.42 13.12
N GLY A 24 -3.99 2.09 12.43
CA GLY A 24 -2.64 2.34 12.94
C GLY A 24 -1.67 1.15 12.93
N ILE A 25 -2.06 0.00 12.38
CA ILE A 25 -1.19 -1.19 12.24
C ILE A 25 -0.71 -1.28 10.79
N ASP A 26 0.61 -1.35 10.59
CA ASP A 26 1.22 -1.59 9.29
C ASP A 26 0.98 -3.04 8.86
N LEU A 27 0.27 -3.27 7.76
CA LEU A 27 -0.10 -4.61 7.30
C LEU A 27 0.90 -5.17 6.30
N TYR A 28 1.17 -4.41 5.24
CA TYR A 28 2.06 -4.82 4.15
C TYR A 28 2.54 -3.61 3.35
N SER A 29 3.64 -3.78 2.63
CA SER A 29 4.04 -2.88 1.54
C SER A 29 3.63 -3.50 0.20
N ALA A 30 3.12 -2.68 -0.70
CA ALA A 30 2.73 -3.11 -2.02
C ALA A 30 2.98 -2.02 -3.06
N THR A 31 3.36 -2.45 -4.26
CA THR A 31 3.54 -1.61 -5.44
C THR A 31 2.20 -1.47 -6.15
N VAL A 32 1.77 -0.24 -6.43
CA VAL A 32 0.52 -0.05 -7.18
C VAL A 32 0.76 -0.41 -8.65
N THR A 33 0.04 -1.39 -9.16
CA THR A 33 0.15 -1.80 -10.57
C THR A 33 -0.87 -1.09 -11.44
N LYS A 34 -2.08 -0.86 -10.90
CA LYS A 34 -3.16 -0.20 -11.63
C LYS A 34 -4.06 0.59 -10.69
N PHE A 35 -4.32 1.83 -11.04
CA PHE A 35 -5.34 2.64 -10.38
C PHE A 35 -6.54 2.76 -11.31
N HIS A 36 -7.71 2.28 -10.89
CA HIS A 36 -8.90 2.26 -11.75
C HIS A 36 -9.68 3.58 -11.77
N GLY A 37 -9.22 4.59 -11.02
CA GLY A 37 -9.92 5.88 -10.89
C GLY A 37 -11.19 5.73 -10.04
N GLY A 38 -11.03 5.90 -8.73
CA GLY A 38 -12.10 5.70 -7.74
C GLY A 38 -11.54 5.12 -6.44
N CYS A 39 -12.40 4.66 -5.54
CA CYS A 39 -12.00 4.08 -4.25
C CYS A 39 -11.25 2.73 -4.34
N TRP A 40 -10.74 2.32 -5.51
CA TRP A 40 -10.12 1.01 -5.75
C TRP A 40 -8.80 1.10 -6.52
N ALA A 41 -7.83 0.29 -6.10
CA ALA A 41 -6.53 0.13 -6.75
C ALA A 41 -6.11 -1.34 -6.76
N THR A 42 -5.41 -1.76 -7.81
CA THR A 42 -4.71 -3.05 -7.87
C THR A 42 -3.28 -2.83 -7.41
N VAL A 43 -2.86 -3.61 -6.42
CA VAL A 43 -1.51 -3.54 -5.84
C VAL A 43 -0.87 -4.92 -5.83
N ARG A 44 0.45 -4.96 -5.96
CA ARG A 44 1.27 -6.16 -5.85
C ARG A 44 2.04 -6.10 -4.54
N VAL A 45 1.82 -7.08 -3.65
CA VAL A 45 2.52 -7.15 -2.36
C VAL A 45 4.01 -7.31 -2.59
N GLU A 46 4.81 -6.46 -1.96
CA GLU A 46 6.27 -6.57 -1.93
C GLU A 46 6.71 -7.27 -0.64
N SER A 47 6.13 -6.90 0.49
CA SER A 47 6.48 -7.48 1.79
C SER A 47 5.31 -7.42 2.77
N CYS A 48 5.17 -8.47 3.57
CA CYS A 48 4.24 -8.46 4.70
C CYS A 48 4.92 -7.82 5.91
N LEU A 49 4.26 -6.82 6.50
CA LEU A 49 4.74 -6.12 7.70
C LEU A 49 4.03 -6.62 8.97
N TYR A 50 2.95 -7.39 8.82
CA TYR A 50 2.16 -7.94 9.92
C TYR A 50 2.14 -9.46 9.89
N GLU A 51 2.96 -10.09 10.73
CA GLU A 51 3.12 -11.55 10.82
C GLU A 51 1.79 -12.33 10.88
N PRO A 52 0.76 -11.90 11.65
CA PRO A 52 -0.51 -12.63 11.70
C PRO A 52 -1.28 -12.68 10.37
N MET A 53 -1.00 -11.78 9.42
CA MET A 53 -1.59 -11.80 8.07
C MET A 53 -0.59 -12.20 6.98
N SER A 54 0.60 -12.66 7.34
CA SER A 54 1.63 -13.10 6.39
C SER A 54 1.18 -14.24 5.47
N ALA A 55 0.26 -15.09 5.94
CA ALA A 55 -0.34 -16.13 5.13
C ALA A 55 -1.20 -15.59 3.97
N HIS A 56 -1.77 -14.39 4.13
CA HIS A 56 -2.66 -13.74 3.15
C HIS A 56 -1.93 -12.75 2.23
N TYR A 57 -0.86 -12.11 2.73
CA TYR A 57 -0.10 -11.10 1.99
C TYR A 57 1.27 -11.64 1.61
N GLN A 58 1.29 -12.62 0.70
CA GLN A 58 2.55 -13.16 0.20
C GLN A 58 3.16 -12.23 -0.85
N PRO A 59 4.49 -11.97 -0.81
CA PRO A 59 5.17 -11.22 -1.84
C PRO A 59 4.88 -11.75 -3.25
N GLY A 60 4.63 -10.85 -4.21
CA GLY A 60 4.23 -11.17 -5.58
C GLY A 60 2.72 -11.37 -5.77
N THR A 61 1.93 -11.42 -4.69
CA THR A 61 0.46 -11.51 -4.80
C THR A 61 -0.12 -10.19 -5.28
N GLU A 62 -0.97 -10.24 -6.29
CA GLU A 62 -1.75 -9.09 -6.74
C GLU A 62 -3.14 -9.13 -6.08
N LEU A 63 -3.54 -8.01 -5.50
CA LEU A 63 -4.88 -7.85 -4.92
C LEU A 63 -5.47 -6.49 -5.22
N ASP A 64 -6.79 -6.47 -5.33
CA ASP A 64 -7.57 -5.24 -5.43
C ASP A 64 -7.95 -4.77 -4.02
N ILE A 65 -7.60 -3.53 -3.71
CA ILE A 65 -7.82 -2.92 -2.41
C ILE A 65 -8.81 -1.77 -2.52
N LYS A 66 -9.69 -1.65 -1.52
CA LYS A 66 -10.47 -0.44 -1.31
C LYS A 66 -9.61 0.58 -0.61
N VAL A 67 -9.17 1.59 -1.34
CA VAL A 67 -8.17 2.50 -0.79
C VAL A 67 -8.68 3.29 0.42
N ALA A 68 -9.97 3.61 0.44
CA ALA A 68 -10.61 4.29 1.58
C ALA A 68 -10.57 3.50 2.90
N MET A 69 -10.30 2.19 2.86
CA MET A 69 -10.18 1.36 4.06
C MET A 69 -8.78 1.40 4.68
N TYR A 70 -7.79 1.91 3.96
CA TYR A 70 -6.39 1.86 4.36
C TYR A 70 -5.80 3.26 4.51
N GLU A 71 -4.94 3.41 5.51
CA GLU A 71 -4.01 4.51 5.61
C GLU A 71 -2.80 4.18 4.74
N VAL A 72 -2.53 5.02 3.75
CA VAL A 72 -1.46 4.79 2.78
C VAL A 72 -0.33 5.78 3.05
N THR A 73 0.90 5.27 3.11
CA THR A 73 2.12 6.09 3.17
C THR A 73 3.01 5.73 2.00
N GLN A 74 3.36 6.71 1.16
CA GLN A 74 4.36 6.48 0.10
C GLN A 74 5.71 6.22 0.75
N LEU A 75 6.33 5.10 0.38
CA LEU A 75 7.69 4.82 0.78
C LEU A 75 8.60 5.40 -0.30
N PRO A 76 9.59 6.24 0.05
CA PRO A 76 10.58 6.65 -0.92
C PRO A 76 11.28 5.39 -1.45
N GLN A 77 11.20 5.13 -2.75
CA GLN A 77 12.06 4.14 -3.38
C GLN A 77 13.50 4.56 -3.13
N GLN A 78 14.18 3.79 -2.27
CA GLN A 78 15.56 4.04 -1.91
C GLN A 78 16.41 3.65 -3.12
N VAL A 79 16.74 4.66 -3.93
CA VAL A 79 17.72 4.60 -5.03
C VAL A 79 19.12 4.23 -4.54
#